data_AF-A0A941VVL2-F1
#
_entry.id   AF-A0A941VVL2-F1
#
_cell.length_a   1.000
_cell.length_b   1.000
_cell.length_c   1.000
_cell.angle_alpha   90.00
_cell.angle_beta   90.00
_cell.angle_gamma   90.00
#
_symmetry.space_group_name_H-M   'P 1'
#
loop_
_entity.id
_entity.type
_entity.pdbx_description
1 polymer ?
#
loop_
_entity_poly.entity_id
_entity_poly.type
_entity_poly.pdbx_seq_one_letter_code
_entity_poly.pdbx_strand_id
1 'polypeptide(L)'
;NDQLARMLGEVEFGALFHQGERESLYLADVARRVILVVLFDNRTTLGLVKLRVRRAIQDLDALFQELFTRGGDPARVEAGFLGEAEDEIDRLFGAL
;
A
#
# COMPACT_ATOMS: atom_id res chain seq x y z
N ASN A 1 12.51 -9.96 -9.13
CA ASN A 1 12.31 -10.09 -7.68
C ASN A 1 11.77 -11.47 -7.31
N ASP A 2 10.73 -11.98 -7.97
CA ASP A 2 10.11 -13.28 -7.66
C ASP A 2 11.05 -14.49 -7.77
N GLN A 3 12.04 -14.45 -8.68
CA GLN A 3 13.02 -15.53 -8.82
C GLN A 3 13.96 -15.64 -7.60
N LEU A 4 14.37 -14.53 -6.98
CA LEU A 4 15.20 -14.56 -5.77
C LEU A 4 14.41 -15.06 -4.56
N ALA A 5 13.12 -14.72 -4.45
CA ALA A 5 12.25 -15.19 -3.37
C ALA A 5 12.09 -16.71 -3.41
N ARG A 6 11.80 -17.25 -4.62
CA ARG A 6 11.69 -18.69 -4.85
C ARG A 6 12.99 -19.46 -4.57
N MET A 7 14.15 -18.85 -4.82
CA MET A 7 15.46 -19.46 -4.52
C MET A 7 15.78 -19.53 -3.02
N LEU A 8 15.14 -18.71 -2.19
CA LEU A 8 15.31 -18.68 -0.73
C LEU A 8 14.18 -19.40 0.03
N GLY A 9 13.19 -19.96 -0.68
CA GLY A 9 12.06 -20.65 -0.09
C GLY A 9 10.96 -19.74 0.46
N GLU A 10 11.00 -18.44 0.14
CA GLU A 10 10.03 -17.45 0.58
C GLU A 10 8.98 -17.20 -0.51
N VAL A 11 7.71 -17.09 -0.10
CA VAL A 11 6.56 -17.03 -1.02
C VAL A 11 6.52 -15.71 -1.80
N GLU A 12 6.97 -14.60 -1.21
CA GLU A 12 7.12 -13.28 -1.86
C GLU A 12 8.09 -12.40 -1.05
N PHE A 13 8.91 -11.58 -1.72
CA PHE A 13 9.65 -10.49 -1.04
C PHE A 13 8.67 -9.37 -0.67
N GLY A 14 7.99 -9.49 0.47
CA GLY A 14 7.04 -8.49 0.96
C GLY A 14 7.67 -7.15 1.38
N ALA A 15 9.00 -7.01 1.26
CA ALA A 15 9.70 -5.78 1.58
C ALA A 15 10.96 -5.56 0.72
N LEU A 16 11.23 -4.29 0.41
CA LEU A 16 12.40 -3.84 -0.32
C LEU A 16 13.27 -2.97 0.59
N PHE A 17 14.58 -3.09 0.44
CA PHE A 17 15.56 -2.26 1.15
C PHE A 17 16.53 -1.65 0.16
N HIS A 18 16.72 -0.34 0.26
CA HIS A 18 17.70 0.41 -0.51
C HIS A 18 18.60 1.20 0.44
N GLN A 19 19.90 0.92 0.40
CA GLN A 19 20.90 1.60 1.22
C GLN A 19 21.48 2.79 0.47
N GLY A 20 21.31 4.00 1.01
CA GLY A 20 22.01 5.20 0.55
C GLY A 20 23.16 5.57 1.48
N GLU A 21 23.94 6.59 1.08
CA GLU A 21 25.13 7.03 1.86
C GLU A 21 24.76 7.76 3.16
N ARG A 22 23.64 8.49 3.18
CA ARG A 22 23.18 9.26 4.35
C ARG A 22 21.93 8.69 4.98
N GLU A 23 21.03 8.19 4.14
CA GLU A 23 19.75 7.64 4.53
C GLU A 23 19.51 6.35 3.75
N SER A 24 18.82 5.43 4.40
CA SER A 24 18.34 4.20 3.78
C SER A 24 16.81 4.18 3.75
N LEU A 25 16.27 3.45 2.79
CA LEU A 25 14.85 3.32 2.53
C LEU A 25 14.42 1.86 2.72
N TYR A 26 13.36 1.66 3.48
CA TYR A 26 12.68 0.38 3.63
C TYR A 26 11.23 0.51 3.18
N LEU A 27 10.81 -0.33 2.25
CA LEU A 27 9.43 -0.43 1.79
C LEU A 27 8.86 -1.78 2.21
N ALA A 28 7.63 -1.81 2.69
CA ALA A 28 6.90 -3.04 2.97
C ALA A 28 5.50 -2.95 2.35
N ASP A 29 5.08 -4.01 1.67
CA ASP A 29 3.68 -4.18 1.29
C ASP A 29 2.89 -4.62 2.53
N VAL A 30 1.78 -3.94 2.80
CA VAL A 30 0.89 -4.22 3.92
C VAL A 30 -0.48 -4.58 3.39
N ALA A 31 -0.86 -5.85 3.60
CA ALA A 31 -2.12 -6.43 3.20
C ALA A 31 -2.49 -6.25 1.70
N ARG A 32 -1.50 -6.04 0.81
CA ARG A 32 -1.67 -5.76 -0.63
C ARG A 32 -2.51 -4.52 -0.92
N ARG A 33 -2.57 -3.60 0.04
CA ARG A 33 -3.44 -2.41 -0.02
C ARG A 33 -2.64 -1.12 0.11
N VAL A 34 -1.59 -1.14 0.93
CA VAL A 34 -0.75 0.05 1.15
C VAL A 34 0.72 -0.35 1.15
N ILE A 35 1.56 0.61 0.75
CA ILE A 35 3.01 0.49 0.86
C ILE A 35 3.45 1.35 2.04
N LEU A 36 4.00 0.71 3.08
CA LEU A 36 4.63 1.41 4.18
C LEU A 36 6.08 1.73 3.81
N VAL A 37 6.45 3.00 3.90
CA VAL A 37 7.79 3.49 3.57
C VAL A 37 8.45 4.06 4.81
N VAL A 38 9.68 3.65 5.10
CA VAL A 38 10.49 4.15 6.21
C VAL A 38 11.82 4.66 5.68
N LEU A 39 12.10 5.94 5.93
CA LEU A 39 13.40 6.57 5.74
C LEU A 39 14.11 6.62 7.09
N PHE A 40 15.38 6.23 7.13
CA PHE A 40 16.16 6.25 8.36
C PHE A 40 17.65 6.49 8.06
N ASP A 41 18.32 7.17 8.99
CA ASP A 41 19.74 7.48 8.89
C ASP A 41 20.63 6.30 9.33
N ASN A 42 21.94 6.48 9.17
CA ASN A 42 22.96 5.47 9.50
C ASN A 42 23.08 5.16 11.00
N ARG A 43 22.37 5.89 11.88
CA ARG A 43 22.33 5.61 13.32
C ARG A 43 21.30 4.54 13.65
N THR A 44 20.40 4.25 12.71
CA THR A 44 19.34 3.26 12.83
C THR A 44 19.68 2.03 12.00
N THR A 45 19.58 0.84 12.59
CA THR A 45 19.85 -0.41 11.88
C THR A 45 18.59 -0.94 11.19
N LEU A 46 18.77 -1.60 10.05
CA LEU A 46 17.66 -2.28 9.35
C LEU A 46 16.92 -3.27 10.26
N GLY A 47 17.62 -3.97 11.16
CA GLY A 47 17.00 -4.87 12.13
C GLY A 47 16.02 -4.17 13.07
N LEU A 48 16.38 -2.99 13.57
CA LEU A 48 15.51 -2.19 14.43
C LEU A 48 14.28 -1.68 13.65
N VAL A 49 14.48 -1.26 12.40
CA VAL A 49 13.38 -0.86 11.50
C VAL A 49 12.41 -2.01 11.29
N LYS A 50 12.90 -3.20 10.91
CA LYS A 50 12.07 -4.40 10.72
C LYS A 50 11.27 -4.75 11.97
N LEU A 51 11.88 -4.64 13.16
CA LEU A 51 11.19 -4.91 14.44
C LEU A 51 10.03 -3.93 14.67
N ARG A 52 10.25 -2.63 14.43
CA ARG A 52 9.21 -1.60 14.63
C ARG A 52 8.13 -1.66 13.57
N VAL A 53 8.50 -1.90 12.31
CA VAL A 53 7.55 -2.08 11.21
C VAL A 53 6.63 -3.28 11.46
N ARG A 54 7.16 -4.41 11.93
CA ARG A 54 6.32 -5.58 12.25
C ARG A 54 5.21 -5.24 13.25
N ARG A 55 5.50 -4.42 14.27
CA ARG A 55 4.50 -3.95 15.23
C ARG A 55 3.50 -2.99 14.59
N ALA A 56 3.99 -2.03 13.81
CA ALA A 56 3.12 -1.07 13.11
C ALA A 56 2.15 -1.76 12.14
N ILE A 57 2.59 -2.81 11.44
CA ILE A 57 1.73 -3.60 10.55
C ILE A 57 0.58 -4.25 11.32
N GLN A 58 0.84 -4.81 12.50
CA GLN A 58 -0.22 -5.41 13.34
C GLN A 58 -1.28 -4.39 13.75
N ASP A 59 -0.85 -3.18 14.11
CA ASP A 59 -1.76 -2.09 14.48
C ASP A 59 -2.55 -1.57 13.25
N LEU A 60 -1.88 -1.47 12.09
CA LEU A 60 -2.50 -1.05 10.83
C LEU A 60 -3.52 -2.06 10.30
N ASP A 61 -3.26 -3.37 10.41
CA ASP A 61 -4.19 -4.41 9.98
C ASP A 61 -5.53 -4.31 10.72
N ALA A 62 -5.49 -4.09 12.04
CA ALA A 62 -6.70 -3.90 12.85
C ALA A 62 -7.47 -2.63 12.43
N LEU A 63 -6.76 -1.51 12.25
CA LEU A 63 -7.34 -0.25 11.83
C LEU A 63 -7.96 -0.34 10.43
N PHE A 64 -7.29 -1.03 9.50
CA PHE A 64 -7.82 -1.28 8.17
C PHE A 64 -9.09 -2.12 8.24
N GLN A 65 -9.13 -3.21 9.00
CA GLN A 65 -10.35 -4.00 9.17
C GLN A 65 -11.55 -3.16 9.64
N GLU A 66 -11.34 -2.23 10.58
CA GLU A 66 -12.38 -1.30 11.06
C GLU A 66 -12.80 -0.28 9.98
N LEU A 67 -11.84 0.33 9.29
CA LEU A 67 -12.14 1.28 8.21
C LEU A 67 -12.94 0.64 7.08
N PHE A 68 -12.61 -0.59 6.71
CA PHE A 68 -13.31 -1.30 5.63
C PHE A 68 -14.67 -1.86 6.05
N THR A 69 -14.90 -2.09 7.34
CA THR A 69 -16.25 -2.39 7.84
C THR A 69 -17.13 -1.15 7.94
N ARG A 70 -16.54 0.06 8.01
CA ARG A 70 -17.25 1.35 8.00
C ARG A 70 -17.40 1.98 6.62
N GLY A 71 -16.51 1.68 5.69
CA GLY A 71 -16.57 2.14 4.30
C GLY A 71 -17.85 1.62 3.66
N GLY A 72 -18.75 2.55 3.32
CA GLY A 72 -20.07 2.25 2.77
C GLY A 72 -20.01 1.34 1.54
N ASP A 73 -21.13 0.69 1.29
CA ASP A 73 -21.36 -0.24 0.19
C ASP A 73 -20.66 0.23 -1.10
N PRO A 74 -19.63 -0.48 -1.62
CA PRO A 74 -18.94 -0.09 -2.85
C PRO A 74 -19.91 0.09 -4.03
N ALA A 75 -21.07 -0.58 -3.99
CA ALA A 75 -22.16 -0.41 -4.95
C ALA A 75 -22.73 1.03 -4.98
N ARG A 76 -22.71 1.76 -3.85
CA ARG A 76 -23.19 3.16 -3.79
C ARG A 76 -22.20 4.16 -4.39
N VAL A 77 -20.90 3.91 -4.25
CA VAL A 77 -19.86 4.76 -4.84
C VAL A 77 -19.78 4.54 -6.35
N GLU A 78 -19.87 3.28 -6.82
CA GLU A 78 -19.96 2.97 -8.25
C GLU A 78 -21.21 3.60 -8.88
N ALA A 79 -22.38 3.49 -8.27
CA ALA A 79 -23.61 4.05 -8.85
C ALA A 79 -23.59 5.58 -8.96
N GLY A 80 -23.03 6.29 -7.97
CA GLY A 80 -22.88 7.75 -8.04
C GLY A 80 -21.83 8.18 -9.06
N PHE A 81 -20.69 7.49 -9.10
CA PHE A 81 -19.61 7.78 -10.04
C PHE A 81 -19.98 7.47 -11.49
N LEU A 82 -20.74 6.40 -11.75
CA LEU A 82 -21.25 6.08 -13.09
C LEU A 82 -22.19 7.17 -13.62
N GLY A 83 -23.11 7.67 -12.78
CA GLY A 83 -24.01 8.74 -13.19
C GLY A 83 -23.28 10.04 -13.51
N GLU A 84 -22.31 10.44 -12.67
CA GLU A 84 -21.50 11.64 -12.92
C GLU A 84 -20.60 11.49 -14.15
N ALA A 85 -20.07 10.29 -14.41
CA ALA A 85 -19.26 10.00 -15.59
C ALA A 85 -20.10 9.99 -16.89
N GLU A 86 -21.32 9.45 -16.86
CA GLU A 86 -22.26 9.50 -17.97
C GLU A 86 -22.64 10.96 -18.31
N ASP A 87 -22.95 11.77 -17.30
CA ASP A 87 -23.27 13.19 -17.48
C ASP A 87 -22.11 14.00 -18.09
N GLU A 88 -20.86 13.64 -17.78
CA GLU A 88 -19.66 14.30 -18.32
C GLU A 88 -19.36 13.83 -19.75
N ILE A 89 -19.57 12.54 -20.06
CA ILE A 89 -19.47 11.99 -21.42
C ILE A 89 -20.52 12.64 -22.33
N ASP A 90 -21.76 12.76 -21.87
CA ASP A 90 -22.84 13.41 -22.63
C ASP A 90 -22.56 14.88 -22.88
N ARG A 91 -21.90 15.59 -21.94
CA ARG A 91 -21.43 16.96 -22.17
C ARG A 91 -20.30 17.05 -23.20
N LEU A 92 -19.39 16.07 -23.22
CA LEU A 92 -18.25 16.03 -24.14
C LEU A 92 -18.63 15.62 -25.57
N PHE A 93 -19.61 14.72 -25.72
CA PHE A 93 -19.95 14.10 -27.00
C PHE A 93 -21.37 14.40 -27.51
N GLY A 94 -22.26 14.95 -26.67
CA GLY A 94 -23.65 15.26 -27.02
C GLY A 94 -23.85 16.56 -27.82
N ALA A 95 -22.78 17.31 -28.09
CA ALA A 95 -22.80 18.53 -28.91
C ALA A 95 -22.31 18.31 -30.37
N LEU A 96 -22.15 17.05 -30.81
CA LEU A 96 -21.87 16.67 -32.20
C LEU A 96 -23.14 16.24 -32.93
#